data_AF-A0A1V6HQM1-F1
#
_entry.id   AF-A0A1V6HQM1-F1
#
_cell.length_a   1.000
_cell.length_b   1.000
_cell.length_c   1.000
_cell.angle_alpha   90.00
_cell.angle_beta   90.00
_cell.angle_gamma   90.00
#
_symmetry.space_group_name_H-M   'P 1'
#
loop_
_entity.id
_entity.type
_entity.pdbx_description
1 polymer ?
#
loop_
_entity_poly.entity_id
_entity_poly.type
_entity_poly.pdbx_seq_one_letter_code
_entity_poly.pdbx_strand_id
1 'polypeptide(L)'
;MKDVDKIGIFSPQAAGQKNNVPYTAQSNGKTSAFTGSLVWGTGAHNFYAYYPYNSTYTGDHTAVPFSLPSEQTQSAANNTDHIGALDYMTARHEGVTPSGPVSFTFKHFFAMIEFKITGSGTLKKIRLTGANPLAYGDGIIKFLSGGGQDILTFSFSNYVTVTLTTPAPLSDSPISVFMMVVEGNHSENLRIALNFNDGTWIEMSKAPPTDGRFWDGEKYVVTLDTEDASAGWAQEFKDLRDGQIYPYVTIGTQTWMAKNLAYLPEVYPFDDNGGYYVYGYNGTDVATAKTTANYQTYGVLYNWDEAMAGAASSDNNPSGVQGICPDGWHLPSDAEWKQLEMQLGMSAEDADKKDTPRGTDEGDQLKEVGTVHWETGNNGTNTSGFTALPGGCRNMMSTYFEELKYGGYWWTSTEAPFNVIYVREMQYNKSTVYRSALNENNGLSVRCVRD
;
A
#
# COMPACT_ATOMS: atom_id res chain seq x y z
N MET A 1 -6.02 -26.90 19.17
CA MET A 1 -5.03 -26.53 20.20
C MET A 1 -4.03 -25.62 19.51
N LYS A 2 -3.81 -24.41 20.03
CA LYS A 2 -2.76 -23.53 19.49
C LYS A 2 -1.43 -24.25 19.63
N ASP A 3 -0.61 -24.26 18.58
CA ASP A 3 0.73 -24.85 18.66
C ASP A 3 1.51 -24.19 19.80
N VAL A 4 2.32 -24.98 20.50
CA VAL A 4 3.19 -24.47 21.56
C VAL A 4 4.29 -23.61 20.96
N ASP A 5 4.48 -22.41 21.50
CA ASP A 5 5.45 -21.43 21.03
C ASP A 5 6.88 -21.99 20.99
N LYS A 6 7.65 -21.60 19.98
CA LYS A 6 9.04 -22.03 19.81
C LYS A 6 9.98 -20.85 19.64
N ILE A 7 11.15 -20.95 20.25
CA ILE A 7 12.25 -19.98 20.10
C ILE A 7 13.46 -20.64 19.45
N GLY A 8 14.25 -19.85 18.71
CA GLY A 8 15.56 -20.26 18.22
C GLY A 8 16.65 -19.71 19.13
N ILE A 9 17.57 -20.57 19.56
CA ILE A 9 18.70 -20.18 20.42
C ILE A 9 20.03 -20.41 19.69
N PHE A 10 20.93 -19.45 19.86
CA PHE A 10 22.31 -19.48 19.37
C PHE A 10 23.27 -19.43 20.56
N SER A 11 24.37 -20.18 20.49
CA SER A 11 25.48 -20.06 21.41
C SER A 11 26.81 -20.29 20.69
N PRO A 12 27.53 -19.22 20.28
CA PRO A 12 28.74 -19.34 19.48
C PRO A 12 29.84 -20.23 20.08
N GLN A 13 29.84 -20.39 21.41
CA GLN A 13 30.79 -21.20 22.18
C GLN A 13 30.37 -22.67 22.35
N ALA A 14 29.15 -23.08 21.95
CA ALA A 14 28.68 -24.47 22.04
C ALA A 14 29.48 -25.44 21.18
N ALA A 15 29.77 -26.62 21.73
CA ALA A 15 30.38 -27.71 20.99
C ALA A 15 29.33 -28.42 20.13
N GLY A 16 29.46 -28.40 18.80
CA GLY A 16 28.50 -29.03 17.90
C GLY A 16 27.46 -28.04 17.36
N GLN A 17 26.16 -28.38 17.47
CA GLN A 17 25.10 -27.51 16.94
C GLN A 17 24.94 -26.27 17.82
N LYS A 18 25.40 -25.14 17.29
CA LYS A 18 25.44 -23.85 17.98
C LYS A 18 24.44 -22.81 17.47
N ASN A 19 23.81 -23.06 16.32
CA ASN A 19 23.01 -22.07 15.62
C ASN A 19 21.55 -22.51 15.51
N ASN A 20 20.65 -21.56 15.83
CA ASN A 20 19.19 -21.67 15.67
C ASN A 20 18.60 -22.99 16.20
N VAL A 21 19.02 -23.39 17.40
CA VAL A 21 18.53 -24.61 18.05
C VAL A 21 17.10 -24.35 18.56
N PRO A 22 16.11 -25.20 18.23
CA PRO A 22 14.72 -24.99 18.65
C PRO A 22 14.50 -25.36 20.11
N TYR A 23 13.74 -24.52 20.81
CA TYR A 23 13.23 -24.78 22.14
C TYR A 23 11.73 -24.53 22.18
N THR A 24 10.98 -25.43 22.81
CA THR A 24 9.51 -25.39 22.82
C THR A 24 9.00 -24.98 24.20
N ALA A 25 8.12 -23.99 24.25
CA ALA A 25 7.47 -23.53 25.46
C ALA A 25 6.62 -24.65 26.09
N GLN A 26 6.68 -24.79 27.40
CA GLN A 26 5.88 -25.78 28.15
C GLN A 26 4.48 -25.27 28.47
N SER A 27 4.29 -23.96 28.52
CA SER A 27 3.03 -23.29 28.78
C SER A 27 2.91 -21.98 28.00
N ASN A 28 1.68 -21.61 27.67
CA ASN A 28 1.38 -20.27 27.16
C ASN A 28 1.32 -19.30 28.32
N GLY A 29 1.98 -18.13 28.20
CA GLY A 29 1.95 -17.10 29.22
C GLY A 29 3.11 -16.12 29.10
N LYS A 30 3.14 -15.13 30.01
CA LYS A 30 4.24 -14.14 30.09
C LYS A 30 5.58 -14.77 30.49
N THR A 31 5.54 -15.94 31.10
CA THR A 31 6.70 -16.74 31.46
C THR A 31 6.43 -18.19 31.10
N SER A 32 7.48 -18.89 30.66
CA SER A 32 7.40 -20.30 30.30
C SER A 32 8.76 -20.95 30.53
N ALA A 33 8.74 -22.19 31.02
CA ALA A 33 9.90 -23.06 30.89
C ALA A 33 9.95 -23.62 29.46
N PHE A 34 11.15 -23.94 28.98
CA PHE A 34 11.35 -24.44 27.63
C PHE A 34 11.95 -25.83 27.64
N THR A 35 11.39 -26.72 26.82
CA THR A 35 11.92 -28.06 26.58
C THR A 35 12.93 -28.00 25.42
N GLY A 36 14.14 -28.47 25.68
CA GLY A 36 15.25 -28.58 24.73
C GLY A 36 16.54 -28.99 25.44
N SER A 37 17.63 -29.16 24.69
CA SER A 37 18.93 -29.57 25.25
C SER A 37 19.98 -28.48 25.01
N LEU A 38 20.38 -27.78 26.08
CA LEU A 38 21.49 -26.83 26.03
C LEU A 38 22.80 -27.58 25.76
N VAL A 39 23.53 -27.11 24.76
CA VAL A 39 24.82 -27.66 24.37
C VAL A 39 25.92 -26.72 24.86
N TRP A 40 26.84 -27.26 25.66
CA TRP A 40 27.95 -26.52 26.25
C TRP A 40 29.27 -26.82 25.52
N GLY A 41 30.19 -25.88 25.57
CA GLY A 41 31.58 -26.00 25.14
C GLY A 41 32.51 -25.63 26.28
N THR A 42 33.70 -25.10 25.95
CA THR A 42 34.68 -24.70 26.96
C THR A 42 34.51 -23.23 27.36
N GLY A 43 34.48 -22.94 28.65
CA GLY A 43 34.46 -21.57 29.18
C GLY A 43 33.06 -20.99 29.33
N ALA A 44 32.98 -19.65 29.33
CA ALA A 44 31.72 -18.93 29.42
C ALA A 44 31.03 -18.81 28.06
N HIS A 45 29.71 -18.84 28.06
CA HIS A 45 28.87 -18.82 26.86
C HIS A 45 28.06 -17.54 26.77
N ASN A 46 27.90 -17.07 25.54
CA ASN A 46 26.86 -16.13 25.21
C ASN A 46 25.72 -16.90 24.57
N PHE A 47 24.50 -16.55 24.96
CA PHE A 47 23.28 -17.05 24.36
C PHE A 47 22.47 -15.92 23.77
N TYR A 48 21.99 -16.12 22.55
CA TYR A 48 21.09 -15.22 21.84
C TYR A 48 19.83 -15.99 21.48
N ALA A 49 18.66 -15.38 21.64
CA ALA A 49 17.39 -16.02 21.38
C ALA A 49 16.47 -15.10 20.59
N TYR A 50 15.61 -15.68 19.77
CA TYR A 50 14.53 -14.97 19.09
C TYR A 50 13.26 -15.81 19.00
N TYR A 51 12.14 -15.12 18.85
CA TYR A 51 10.80 -15.62 18.58
C TYR A 51 10.19 -14.79 17.45
N PRO A 52 9.33 -15.36 16.58
CA PRO A 52 9.02 -16.78 16.47
C PRO A 52 10.16 -17.59 15.83
N TYR A 53 10.31 -18.86 16.20
CA TYR A 53 11.32 -19.74 15.62
C TYR A 53 11.12 -19.95 14.12
N ASN A 54 12.16 -19.66 13.32
CA ASN A 54 12.22 -19.97 11.91
C ASN A 54 13.00 -21.27 11.67
N SER A 55 12.29 -22.35 11.32
CA SER A 55 12.89 -23.67 11.08
C SER A 55 13.73 -23.77 9.81
N THR A 56 13.56 -22.84 8.86
CA THR A 56 14.30 -22.83 7.60
C THR A 56 15.63 -22.08 7.71
N TYR A 57 15.81 -21.27 8.75
CA TYR A 57 17.02 -20.50 8.97
C TYR A 57 18.15 -21.39 9.51
N THR A 58 19.28 -21.42 8.80
CA THR A 58 20.47 -22.22 9.18
C THR A 58 21.72 -21.36 9.43
N GLY A 59 21.58 -20.03 9.32
CA GLY A 59 22.67 -19.07 9.49
C GLY A 59 23.05 -18.81 10.95
N ASP A 60 23.87 -17.79 11.16
CA ASP A 60 24.42 -17.41 12.46
C ASP A 60 23.56 -16.35 13.20
N HIS A 61 23.83 -16.13 14.49
CA HIS A 61 23.20 -15.07 15.30
C HIS A 61 23.39 -13.65 14.72
N THR A 62 24.32 -13.46 13.78
CA THR A 62 24.58 -12.15 13.17
C THR A 62 23.69 -11.84 11.96
N ALA A 63 22.79 -12.74 11.57
CA ALA A 63 22.01 -12.61 10.33
C ALA A 63 20.57 -13.16 10.45
N VAL A 64 19.96 -13.10 11.65
CA VAL A 64 18.64 -13.70 11.89
C VAL A 64 17.56 -12.93 11.11
N PRO A 65 16.85 -13.56 10.16
CA PRO A 65 15.89 -12.86 9.33
C PRO A 65 14.62 -12.55 10.12
N PHE A 66 14.00 -11.41 9.82
CA PHE A 66 12.68 -11.05 10.32
C PHE A 66 11.90 -10.27 9.25
N SER A 67 10.60 -10.20 9.42
CA SER A 67 9.70 -9.41 8.56
C SER A 67 8.44 -9.07 9.34
N LEU A 68 7.92 -7.86 9.14
CA LEU A 68 6.57 -7.48 9.49
C LEU A 68 5.83 -7.07 8.21
N PRO A 69 5.05 -7.99 7.60
CA PRO A 69 4.36 -7.69 6.35
C PRO A 69 3.35 -6.56 6.52
N SER A 70 3.24 -5.72 5.49
CA SER A 70 2.20 -4.69 5.39
C SER A 70 0.81 -5.32 5.22
N GLU A 71 0.71 -6.48 4.59
CA GLU A 71 -0.54 -7.23 4.47
C GLU A 71 -0.62 -8.34 5.53
N GLN A 72 -1.48 -8.12 6.53
CA GLN A 72 -1.73 -9.03 7.65
C GLN A 72 -3.13 -9.64 7.53
N THR A 73 -3.31 -10.81 8.13
CA THR A 73 -4.59 -11.53 8.08
C THR A 73 -5.02 -11.92 9.48
N GLN A 74 -6.27 -11.58 9.83
CA GLN A 74 -6.93 -12.03 11.05
C GLN A 74 -8.12 -12.91 10.65
N SER A 75 -8.28 -14.07 11.29
CA SER A 75 -9.28 -15.06 10.85
C SER A 75 -10.72 -14.54 10.98
N ALA A 76 -11.04 -13.95 12.13
CA ALA A 76 -12.31 -13.31 12.43
C ALA A 76 -12.11 -12.17 13.43
N ALA A 77 -13.06 -11.25 13.54
CA ALA A 77 -13.08 -10.24 14.59
C ALA A 77 -12.83 -10.86 15.99
N ASN A 78 -12.10 -10.14 16.84
CA ASN A 78 -11.70 -10.53 18.20
C ASN A 78 -10.70 -11.70 18.31
N ASN A 79 -10.28 -12.31 17.19
CA ASN A 79 -9.26 -13.37 17.19
C ASN A 79 -7.83 -12.78 17.18
N THR A 80 -6.90 -13.39 17.91
CA THR A 80 -5.49 -12.95 18.04
C THR A 80 -4.49 -14.02 17.61
N ASP A 81 -4.93 -15.08 16.92
CA ASP A 81 -4.08 -16.22 16.59
C ASP A 81 -2.92 -15.85 15.65
N HIS A 82 -3.12 -14.86 14.77
CA HIS A 82 -2.09 -14.38 13.83
C HIS A 82 -0.96 -13.61 14.51
N ILE A 83 -1.20 -13.02 15.69
CA ILE A 83 -0.24 -12.14 16.37
C ILE A 83 1.05 -12.87 16.71
N GLY A 84 1.00 -14.13 17.16
CA GLY A 84 2.21 -14.88 17.54
C GLY A 84 3.21 -15.05 16.38
N ALA A 85 2.71 -15.11 15.13
CA ALA A 85 3.58 -15.19 13.95
C ALA A 85 4.22 -13.84 13.58
N LEU A 86 3.68 -12.73 14.10
CA LEU A 86 4.11 -11.35 13.80
C LEU A 86 4.85 -10.69 14.95
N ASP A 87 4.71 -11.20 16.17
CA ASP A 87 5.25 -10.61 17.39
C ASP A 87 6.71 -11.00 17.61
N TYR A 88 7.61 -10.45 16.79
CA TYR A 88 9.02 -10.76 16.91
C TYR A 88 9.58 -10.27 18.24
N MET A 89 10.34 -11.14 18.90
CA MET A 89 11.01 -10.83 20.16
C MET A 89 12.44 -11.34 20.15
N THR A 90 13.36 -10.63 20.82
CA THR A 90 14.72 -11.11 21.04
C THR A 90 15.13 -11.06 22.51
N ALA A 91 16.10 -11.90 22.86
CA ALA A 91 16.75 -11.89 24.15
C ALA A 91 18.22 -12.26 24.03
N ARG A 92 19.00 -11.89 25.03
CA ARG A 92 20.40 -12.30 25.16
C ARG A 92 20.76 -12.58 26.62
N HIS A 93 21.71 -13.48 26.81
CA HIS A 93 22.35 -13.72 28.10
C HIS A 93 23.82 -14.04 27.88
N GLU A 94 24.70 -13.14 28.29
CA GLU A 94 26.14 -13.26 28.07
C GLU A 94 26.87 -13.75 29.31
N GLY A 95 28.03 -14.38 29.12
CA GLY A 95 28.92 -14.80 30.21
C GLY A 95 28.42 -15.96 31.08
N VAL A 96 27.51 -16.79 30.58
CA VAL A 96 26.94 -17.92 31.35
C VAL A 96 27.96 -19.05 31.48
N THR A 97 28.19 -19.53 32.70
CA THR A 97 29.13 -20.64 32.96
C THR A 97 28.39 -21.96 33.22
N PRO A 98 28.90 -23.11 32.72
CA PRO A 98 28.34 -24.42 33.06
C PRO A 98 28.55 -24.77 34.55
N SER A 99 27.65 -25.47 35.25
CA SER A 99 26.27 -25.84 34.90
C SER A 99 25.29 -24.87 35.56
N GLY A 100 24.52 -24.11 34.77
CA GLY A 100 23.52 -23.18 35.29
C GLY A 100 22.31 -23.05 34.36
N PRO A 101 21.14 -22.63 34.89
CA PRO A 101 20.00 -22.30 34.06
C PRO A 101 20.32 -21.08 33.17
N VAL A 102 19.84 -21.10 31.93
CA VAL A 102 19.89 -19.94 31.04
C VAL A 102 18.50 -19.30 31.05
N SER A 103 18.41 -18.10 31.61
CA SER A 103 17.17 -17.32 31.68
C SER A 103 17.19 -16.18 30.66
N PHE A 104 16.09 -15.99 29.95
CA PHE A 104 15.93 -14.89 29.00
C PHE A 104 14.82 -13.94 29.44
N THR A 105 15.05 -12.66 29.24
CA THR A 105 14.01 -11.64 29.23
C THR A 105 13.86 -11.16 27.80
N PHE A 106 12.76 -11.54 27.16
CA PHE A 106 12.45 -11.15 25.80
C PHE A 106 11.98 -9.70 25.74
N LYS A 107 12.38 -9.01 24.68
CA LYS A 107 11.86 -7.70 24.29
C LYS A 107 11.16 -7.82 22.94
N HIS A 108 9.99 -7.20 22.84
CA HIS A 108 9.24 -7.08 21.60
C HIS A 108 9.94 -6.15 20.61
N PHE A 109 9.65 -6.33 19.33
CA PHE A 109 10.21 -5.50 18.24
C PHE A 109 9.22 -4.46 17.75
N PHE A 110 7.94 -4.73 17.96
CA PHE A 110 6.85 -4.07 17.30
C PHE A 110 5.82 -3.61 18.33
N ALA A 111 5.00 -2.67 17.90
CA ALA A 111 3.83 -2.22 18.64
C ALA A 111 2.60 -2.98 18.16
N MET A 112 1.61 -3.10 19.05
CA MET A 112 0.28 -3.60 18.70
C MET A 112 -0.74 -2.47 18.73
N ILE A 113 -1.62 -2.43 17.74
CA ILE A 113 -2.80 -1.57 17.73
C ILE A 113 -4.05 -2.46 17.77
N GLU A 114 -4.90 -2.25 18.76
CA GLU A 114 -6.26 -2.80 18.83
C GLU A 114 -7.25 -1.74 18.39
N PHE A 115 -7.88 -1.96 17.23
CA PHE A 115 -9.00 -1.14 16.78
C PHE A 115 -10.30 -1.74 17.32
N LYS A 116 -11.00 -0.99 18.17
CA LYS A 116 -12.33 -1.30 18.68
C LYS A 116 -13.36 -0.56 17.84
N ILE A 117 -14.17 -1.30 17.08
CA ILE A 117 -14.99 -0.74 16.00
C ILE A 117 -16.47 -1.02 16.27
N THR A 118 -17.29 0.03 16.27
CA THR A 118 -18.76 0.00 16.29
C THR A 118 -19.34 0.65 15.04
N GLY A 119 -20.67 0.56 14.87
CA GLY A 119 -21.41 1.24 13.82
C GLY A 119 -22.12 0.25 12.89
N SER A 120 -22.13 0.53 11.58
CA SER A 120 -22.88 -0.22 10.58
C SER A 120 -22.03 -0.70 9.40
N GLY A 121 -22.58 -1.63 8.63
CA GLY A 121 -21.88 -2.31 7.55
C GLY A 121 -21.23 -3.63 8.01
N THR A 122 -20.53 -4.28 7.08
CA THR A 122 -19.80 -5.53 7.34
C THR A 122 -18.33 -5.32 7.03
N LEU A 123 -17.52 -5.14 8.06
CA LEU A 123 -16.09 -4.84 7.94
C LEU A 123 -15.34 -6.02 7.31
N LYS A 124 -14.50 -5.73 6.32
CA LYS A 124 -13.62 -6.70 5.65
C LYS A 124 -12.15 -6.42 5.87
N LYS A 125 -11.72 -5.15 5.78
CA LYS A 125 -10.31 -4.75 6.00
C LYS A 125 -10.24 -3.48 6.82
N ILE A 126 -9.13 -3.31 7.53
CA ILE A 126 -8.70 -2.03 8.10
C ILE A 126 -7.29 -1.75 7.64
N ARG A 127 -7.00 -0.52 7.20
CA ARG A 127 -5.67 -0.07 6.82
C ARG A 127 -5.27 1.15 7.65
N LEU A 128 -4.03 1.16 8.10
CA LEU A 128 -3.36 2.32 8.67
C LEU A 128 -2.29 2.78 7.69
N THR A 129 -2.24 4.07 7.36
CA THR A 129 -1.21 4.68 6.52
C THR A 129 -0.58 5.87 7.24
N GLY A 130 0.74 6.02 7.15
CA GLY A 130 1.50 7.10 7.75
C GLY A 130 2.55 7.66 6.80
N ALA A 131 3.24 8.73 7.22
CA ALA A 131 4.34 9.32 6.44
C ALA A 131 5.69 8.59 6.63
N ASN A 132 5.77 7.74 7.65
CA ASN A 132 6.95 6.94 7.99
C ASN A 132 6.59 5.45 7.95
N PRO A 133 7.58 4.55 7.85
CA PRO A 133 7.36 3.11 7.78
C PRO A 133 6.48 2.59 8.91
N LEU A 134 5.52 1.73 8.56
CA LEU A 134 4.67 0.98 9.49
C LEU A 134 4.92 -0.54 9.41
N ALA A 135 5.59 -0.99 8.36
CA ALA A 135 5.94 -2.39 8.10
C ALA A 135 7.34 -2.52 7.48
N TYR A 136 7.98 -3.67 7.71
CA TYR A 136 9.25 -4.06 7.09
C TYR A 136 9.06 -5.38 6.34
N GLY A 137 9.17 -5.36 5.02
CA GLY A 137 8.98 -6.56 4.19
C GLY A 137 10.06 -7.60 4.46
N ASP A 138 11.27 -7.15 4.76
CA ASP A 138 12.42 -7.97 5.12
C ASP A 138 13.46 -7.20 5.94
N GLY A 139 14.21 -7.94 6.75
CA GLY A 139 15.28 -7.40 7.54
C GLY A 139 16.12 -8.47 8.22
N ILE A 140 17.20 -8.02 8.84
CA ILE A 140 18.15 -8.82 9.60
C ILE A 140 18.32 -8.25 11.00
N ILE A 141 18.21 -9.15 11.97
CA ILE A 141 18.65 -8.98 13.35
C ILE A 141 20.10 -9.47 13.46
N LYS A 142 21.00 -8.57 13.85
CA LYS A 142 22.40 -8.88 14.08
C LYS A 142 22.74 -8.76 15.55
N PHE A 143 22.89 -9.90 16.21
CA PHE A 143 23.43 -9.94 17.57
C PHE A 143 24.94 -9.66 17.54
N LEU A 144 25.40 -8.62 18.26
CA LEU A 144 26.80 -8.19 18.26
C LEU A 144 27.60 -8.81 19.40
N SER A 145 28.87 -9.14 19.13
CA SER A 145 29.83 -9.55 20.16
C SER A 145 30.23 -8.36 21.03
N GLY A 146 30.04 -8.45 22.35
CA GLY A 146 30.37 -7.37 23.29
C GLY A 146 29.17 -6.49 23.69
N GLY A 147 27.96 -6.93 23.36
CA GLY A 147 26.72 -6.23 23.66
C GLY A 147 26.23 -5.37 22.49
N GLY A 148 24.91 -5.29 22.37
CA GLY A 148 24.20 -4.56 21.32
C GLY A 148 23.37 -5.50 20.44
N GLN A 149 22.56 -4.89 19.60
CA GLN A 149 21.91 -5.52 18.47
C GLN A 149 21.77 -4.45 17.39
N ASP A 150 22.11 -4.80 16.16
CA ASP A 150 21.79 -3.96 15.00
C ASP A 150 20.59 -4.54 14.26
N ILE A 151 19.81 -3.65 13.66
CA ILE A 151 18.70 -3.99 12.76
C ILE A 151 19.04 -3.40 11.39
N LEU A 152 19.00 -4.25 10.37
CA LEU A 152 19.11 -3.85 8.97
C LEU A 152 17.77 -4.15 8.31
N THR A 153 17.19 -3.17 7.62
CA THR A 153 15.95 -3.32 6.85
C THR A 153 16.25 -3.08 5.38
N PHE A 154 15.61 -3.83 4.48
CA PHE A 154 15.85 -3.69 3.04
C PHE A 154 14.62 -3.19 2.28
N SER A 155 13.43 -3.50 2.78
CA SER A 155 12.16 -3.01 2.25
C SER A 155 11.21 -2.56 3.36
N PHE A 156 10.38 -1.57 3.06
CA PHE A 156 9.41 -1.02 4.00
C PHE A 156 8.13 -0.59 3.28
N SER A 157 7.06 -0.47 4.05
CA SER A 157 5.81 0.13 3.59
C SER A 157 5.34 1.14 4.62
N ASN A 158 4.77 2.24 4.15
CA ASN A 158 4.17 3.25 5.01
C ASN A 158 2.71 2.96 5.36
N TYR A 159 2.25 1.73 5.08
CA TYR A 159 0.92 1.26 5.43
C TYR A 159 0.95 -0.17 5.97
N VAL A 160 -0.08 -0.50 6.73
CA VAL A 160 -0.42 -1.87 7.12
C VAL A 160 -1.91 -2.08 6.94
N THR A 161 -2.30 -3.17 6.30
CA THR A 161 -3.69 -3.63 6.14
C THR A 161 -3.88 -4.92 6.96
N VAL A 162 -4.95 -5.00 7.73
CA VAL A 162 -5.43 -6.26 8.29
C VAL A 162 -6.70 -6.68 7.55
N THR A 163 -6.65 -7.83 6.89
CA THR A 163 -7.79 -8.44 6.21
C THR A 163 -8.46 -9.47 7.11
N LEU A 164 -9.78 -9.37 7.29
CA LEU A 164 -10.59 -10.36 7.96
C LEU A 164 -10.97 -11.49 6.99
N THR A 165 -10.56 -12.73 7.25
CA THR A 165 -10.98 -13.84 6.37
C THR A 165 -12.49 -14.06 6.45
N THR A 166 -13.05 -13.98 7.66
CA THR A 166 -14.49 -13.89 7.92
C THR A 166 -14.87 -12.43 8.12
N PRO A 167 -15.60 -11.79 7.19
CA PRO A 167 -16.08 -10.42 7.36
C PRO A 167 -16.94 -10.29 8.62
N ALA A 168 -16.86 -9.14 9.30
CA ALA A 168 -17.50 -8.93 10.60
C ALA A 168 -18.61 -7.88 10.52
N PRO A 169 -19.88 -8.22 10.80
CA PRO A 169 -20.95 -7.22 10.89
C PRO A 169 -20.71 -6.29 12.10
N LEU A 170 -20.87 -4.99 11.87
CA LEU A 170 -20.76 -3.97 12.92
C LEU A 170 -22.11 -3.76 13.61
N SER A 171 -22.05 -3.32 14.87
CA SER A 171 -23.19 -2.96 15.71
C SER A 171 -22.76 -1.99 16.81
N ASP A 172 -23.65 -1.69 17.76
CA ASP A 172 -23.32 -0.92 18.97
C ASP A 172 -22.33 -1.65 19.90
N SER A 173 -22.16 -2.97 19.74
CA SER A 173 -21.16 -3.74 20.47
C SER A 173 -19.84 -3.75 19.70
N PRO A 174 -18.72 -3.32 20.32
CA PRO A 174 -17.46 -3.19 19.61
C PRO A 174 -16.87 -4.56 19.25
N ILE A 175 -16.38 -4.67 18.02
CA ILE A 175 -15.47 -5.74 17.61
C ILE A 175 -14.02 -5.27 17.68
N SER A 176 -13.06 -6.20 17.76
CA SER A 176 -11.63 -5.89 17.80
C SER A 176 -10.90 -6.42 16.58
N VAL A 177 -10.06 -5.57 15.99
CA VAL A 177 -9.08 -5.95 14.96
C VAL A 177 -7.69 -5.60 15.46
N PHE A 178 -6.75 -6.54 15.37
CA PHE A 178 -5.41 -6.41 15.90
C PHE A 178 -4.39 -6.28 14.77
N MET A 179 -3.63 -5.20 14.80
CA MET A 179 -2.61 -4.85 13.81
C MET A 179 -1.25 -4.75 14.51
N MET A 180 -0.22 -5.32 13.90
CA MET A 180 1.16 -5.13 14.34
C MET A 180 1.82 -4.07 13.45
N VAL A 181 2.54 -3.12 14.05
CA VAL A 181 3.28 -2.07 13.34
C VAL A 181 4.69 -1.93 13.87
N VAL A 182 5.62 -1.49 13.03
CA VAL A 182 6.99 -1.19 13.47
C VAL A 182 7.00 -0.01 14.43
N GLU A 183 7.98 0.03 15.33
CA GLU A 183 8.21 1.23 16.13
C GLU A 183 8.71 2.40 15.27
N GLY A 184 8.39 3.62 15.65
CA GLY A 184 8.78 4.77 14.84
C GLY A 184 8.05 6.07 15.19
N ASN A 185 8.69 7.18 14.86
CA ASN A 185 8.10 8.51 15.02
C ASN A 185 7.12 8.79 13.89
N HIS A 186 6.02 9.46 14.21
CA HIS A 186 5.03 9.99 13.28
C HIS A 186 4.67 11.40 13.75
N SER A 187 5.12 12.42 13.01
CA SER A 187 4.81 13.83 13.28
C SER A 187 3.50 14.29 12.63
N GLU A 188 3.10 13.61 11.56
CA GLU A 188 1.87 13.87 10.83
C GLU A 188 0.74 12.95 11.28
N ASN A 189 -0.49 13.39 11.06
CA ASN A 189 -1.66 12.54 11.27
C ASN A 189 -1.56 11.28 10.39
N LEU A 190 -1.93 10.15 10.99
CA LEU A 190 -2.13 8.88 10.33
C LEU A 190 -3.50 8.87 9.63
N ARG A 191 -3.66 7.98 8.66
CA ARG A 191 -4.93 7.71 7.98
C ARG A 191 -5.42 6.33 8.35
N ILE A 192 -6.65 6.24 8.83
CA ILE A 192 -7.33 4.97 9.08
C ILE A 192 -8.36 4.80 7.98
N ALA A 193 -8.30 3.68 7.26
CA ALA A 193 -9.23 3.32 6.22
C ALA A 193 -9.97 2.03 6.60
N LEU A 194 -11.30 2.02 6.44
CA LEU A 194 -12.14 0.85 6.62
C LEU A 194 -12.70 0.41 5.28
N ASN A 195 -12.55 -0.87 4.96
CA ASN A 195 -13.15 -1.51 3.80
C ASN A 195 -14.26 -2.44 4.24
N PHE A 196 -15.40 -2.34 3.58
CA PHE A 196 -16.55 -3.19 3.83
C PHE A 196 -16.67 -4.31 2.80
N ASN A 197 -17.48 -5.32 3.11
CA ASN A 197 -17.65 -6.52 2.30
C ASN A 197 -18.27 -6.24 0.92
N ASP A 198 -18.89 -5.08 0.74
CA ASP A 198 -19.40 -4.58 -0.55
C ASP A 198 -18.31 -3.88 -1.40
N GLY A 199 -17.08 -3.78 -0.90
CA GLY A 199 -15.96 -3.10 -1.56
C GLY A 199 -15.87 -1.60 -1.26
N THR A 200 -16.80 -1.03 -0.51
CA THR A 200 -16.77 0.39 -0.16
C THR A 200 -15.64 0.69 0.82
N TRP A 201 -14.95 1.82 0.61
CA TRP A 201 -13.94 2.33 1.53
C TRP A 201 -14.37 3.66 2.14
N ILE A 202 -14.09 3.86 3.43
CA ILE A 202 -14.13 5.16 4.11
C ILE A 202 -12.82 5.42 4.82
N GLU A 203 -12.40 6.68 4.87
CA GLU A 203 -11.14 7.09 5.50
C GLU A 203 -11.33 8.24 6.47
N MET A 204 -10.54 8.25 7.53
CA MET A 204 -10.46 9.37 8.47
C MET A 204 -9.00 9.72 8.80
N SER A 205 -8.79 10.98 9.18
CA SER A 205 -7.52 11.44 9.75
C SER A 205 -7.50 11.16 11.26
N LYS A 206 -6.39 10.65 11.78
CA LYS A 206 -6.20 10.44 13.22
C LYS A 206 -4.81 10.87 13.65
N ALA A 207 -4.72 11.62 14.74
CA ALA A 207 -3.44 11.98 15.32
C ALA A 207 -2.67 10.70 15.75
N PRO A 208 -1.33 10.70 15.66
CA PRO A 208 -0.49 9.64 16.22
C PRO A 208 -0.64 9.57 17.75
N PRO A 209 -0.03 8.59 18.43
CA PRO A 209 0.07 8.57 19.88
C PRO A 209 0.57 9.90 20.47
N THR A 210 0.31 10.17 21.76
CA THR A 210 0.53 11.50 22.38
C THR A 210 1.98 12.01 22.30
N ASP A 211 2.95 11.11 22.24
CA ASP A 211 4.37 11.40 22.06
C ASP A 211 4.81 11.40 20.59
N GLY A 212 3.88 11.20 19.66
CA GLY A 212 4.13 11.09 18.24
C GLY A 212 4.91 9.83 17.86
N ARG A 213 4.87 8.75 18.66
CA ARG A 213 5.65 7.54 18.40
C ARG A 213 4.89 6.24 18.72
N PHE A 214 5.10 5.22 17.90
CA PHE A 214 4.83 3.84 18.28
C PHE A 214 6.07 3.25 18.96
N TRP A 215 5.92 2.75 20.18
CA TRP A 215 6.99 2.11 20.95
C TRP A 215 6.89 0.58 20.86
N ASP A 216 8.04 -0.09 20.76
CA ASP A 216 8.10 -1.54 20.82
C ASP A 216 7.53 -2.09 22.14
N GLY A 217 6.78 -3.18 22.07
CA GLY A 217 6.18 -3.82 23.25
C GLY A 217 4.99 -3.08 23.85
N GLU A 218 4.61 -1.93 23.30
CA GLU A 218 3.41 -1.21 23.72
C GLU A 218 2.16 -1.64 22.94
N LYS A 219 1.02 -1.50 23.62
CA LYS A 219 -0.29 -1.73 23.03
C LYS A 219 -1.10 -0.45 23.02
N TYR A 220 -1.51 -0.04 21.82
CA TYR A 220 -2.38 1.10 21.58
C TYR A 220 -3.81 0.62 21.35
N VAL A 221 -4.79 1.36 21.86
CA VAL A 221 -6.21 1.06 21.66
C VAL A 221 -6.87 2.26 20.99
N VAL A 222 -7.53 2.02 19.86
CA VAL A 222 -8.23 3.04 19.10
C VAL A 222 -9.70 2.65 19.02
N THR A 223 -10.58 3.52 19.51
CA THR A 223 -12.03 3.33 19.32
C THR A 223 -12.48 4.07 18.07
N LEU A 224 -13.23 3.38 17.23
CA LEU A 224 -13.79 3.87 15.97
C LEU A 224 -15.29 3.60 15.95
N ASP A 225 -16.05 4.58 15.48
CA ASP A 225 -17.47 4.44 15.19
C ASP A 225 -17.69 4.88 13.74
N THR A 226 -18.21 3.99 12.89
CA THR A 226 -18.45 4.31 11.48
C THR A 226 -19.61 5.27 11.28
N GLU A 227 -20.46 5.48 12.29
CA GLU A 227 -21.61 6.37 12.24
C GLU A 227 -21.35 7.72 12.91
N ASP A 228 -20.18 7.90 13.53
CA ASP A 228 -19.78 9.18 14.11
C ASP A 228 -19.48 10.20 13.00
N ALA A 229 -20.47 11.05 12.72
CA ALA A 229 -20.36 12.13 11.75
C ALA A 229 -19.25 13.14 12.09
N SER A 230 -18.79 13.21 13.33
CA SER A 230 -17.68 14.09 13.75
C SER A 230 -16.30 13.48 13.50
N ALA A 231 -16.20 12.18 13.23
CA ALA A 231 -14.94 11.50 12.95
C ALA A 231 -14.31 11.91 11.60
N GLY A 232 -15.08 12.55 10.72
CA GLY A 232 -14.61 13.01 9.41
C GLY A 232 -14.36 11.87 8.43
N TRP A 233 -15.18 10.81 8.49
CA TRP A 233 -15.19 9.75 7.50
C TRP A 233 -15.54 10.30 6.12
N ALA A 234 -14.69 10.03 5.13
CA ALA A 234 -14.89 10.48 3.75
C ALA A 234 -14.38 9.44 2.75
N GLN A 235 -14.87 9.52 1.52
CA GLN A 235 -14.41 8.72 0.37
C GLN A 235 -13.28 9.44 -0.37
N GLU A 236 -12.26 9.84 0.37
CA GLU A 236 -11.11 10.55 -0.14
C GLU A 236 -9.81 10.05 0.49
N PHE A 237 -8.77 10.01 -0.33
CA PHE A 237 -7.42 9.62 0.04
C PHE A 237 -6.53 10.87 0.06
N LYS A 238 -5.73 11.04 1.12
CA LYS A 238 -4.70 12.09 1.17
C LYS A 238 -3.35 11.47 0.88
N ASP A 239 -2.74 11.88 -0.24
CA ASP A 239 -1.35 11.52 -0.54
C ASP A 239 -0.42 12.28 0.41
N LEU A 240 0.34 11.54 1.22
CA LEU A 240 1.22 12.12 2.23
C LEU A 240 2.52 12.68 1.64
N ARG A 241 2.83 12.38 0.37
CA ARG A 241 4.03 12.87 -0.32
C ARG A 241 3.92 14.36 -0.66
N ASP A 242 2.71 14.85 -0.89
CA ASP A 242 2.45 16.25 -1.30
C ASP A 242 1.22 16.89 -0.63
N GLY A 243 0.47 16.14 0.17
CA GLY A 243 -0.74 16.58 0.86
C GLY A 243 -1.99 16.64 -0.04
N GLN A 244 -1.91 16.21 -1.29
CA GLN A 244 -3.02 16.27 -2.23
C GLN A 244 -4.13 15.29 -1.83
N ILE A 245 -5.37 15.78 -1.86
CA ILE A 245 -6.56 14.97 -1.61
C ILE A 245 -7.11 14.48 -2.96
N TYR A 246 -7.38 13.19 -3.03
CA TYR A 246 -7.94 12.48 -4.18
C TYR A 246 -9.25 11.79 -3.75
N PRO A 247 -10.41 12.28 -4.21
CA PRO A 247 -11.65 11.52 -4.11
C PRO A 247 -11.50 10.20 -4.86
N TYR A 248 -12.21 9.16 -4.41
CA TYR A 248 -12.24 7.87 -5.07
C TYR A 248 -13.65 7.30 -5.15
N VAL A 249 -13.85 6.34 -6.04
CA VAL A 249 -15.13 5.66 -6.25
C VAL A 249 -14.91 4.17 -6.45
N THR A 250 -15.81 3.34 -5.89
CA THR A 250 -15.83 1.91 -6.16
C THR A 250 -16.76 1.62 -7.34
N ILE A 251 -16.21 1.02 -8.40
CA ILE A 251 -16.94 0.61 -9.60
C ILE A 251 -16.76 -0.90 -9.73
N GLY A 252 -17.84 -1.64 -9.47
CA GLY A 252 -17.78 -3.10 -9.32
C GLY A 252 -16.89 -3.48 -8.15
N THR A 253 -15.80 -4.19 -8.43
CA THR A 253 -14.84 -4.65 -7.41
C THR A 253 -13.57 -3.81 -7.34
N GLN A 254 -13.42 -2.78 -8.19
CA GLN A 254 -12.25 -1.92 -8.23
C GLN A 254 -12.56 -0.55 -7.61
N THR A 255 -11.63 -0.02 -6.82
CA THR A 255 -11.69 1.35 -6.30
C THR A 255 -10.72 2.23 -7.06
N TRP A 256 -11.26 3.20 -7.79
CA TRP A 256 -10.52 4.10 -8.67
C TRP A 256 -10.42 5.50 -8.06
N MET A 257 -9.30 6.19 -8.23
CA MET A 257 -9.27 7.64 -8.03
C MET A 257 -10.25 8.31 -9.00
N ALA A 258 -11.09 9.21 -8.48
CA ALA A 258 -12.03 10.01 -9.27
C ALA A 258 -11.39 11.32 -9.80
N LYS A 259 -10.11 11.55 -9.47
CA LYS A 259 -9.29 12.65 -10.00
C LYS A 259 -7.97 12.07 -10.53
N ASN A 260 -7.41 12.69 -11.56
CA ASN A 260 -6.07 12.32 -12.06
C ASN A 260 -5.01 12.60 -10.99
N LEU A 261 -3.96 11.77 -10.95
CA LEU A 261 -2.81 11.97 -10.08
C LEU A 261 -2.10 13.30 -10.42
N ALA A 262 -1.79 14.09 -9.41
CA ALA A 262 -1.16 15.39 -9.53
C ALA A 262 0.20 15.48 -8.81
N TYR A 263 0.82 14.32 -8.50
CA TYR A 263 2.12 14.28 -7.85
C TYR A 263 3.20 14.89 -8.76
N LEU A 264 3.75 16.03 -8.37
CA LEU A 264 4.70 16.80 -9.17
C LEU A 264 5.98 17.09 -8.36
N PRO A 265 6.94 16.17 -8.35
CA PRO A 265 8.25 16.38 -7.73
C PRO A 265 9.15 17.30 -8.57
N GLU A 266 9.03 17.21 -9.89
CA GLU A 266 9.77 18.00 -10.87
C GLU A 266 8.81 18.45 -11.98
N VAL A 267 9.20 19.43 -12.78
CA VAL A 267 8.41 19.87 -13.94
C VAL A 267 9.34 20.32 -15.05
N TYR A 268 8.98 19.98 -16.28
CA TYR A 268 9.78 20.22 -17.45
C TYR A 268 9.00 20.98 -18.53
N PRO A 269 9.69 21.82 -19.33
CA PRO A 269 9.17 22.34 -20.58
C PRO A 269 8.66 21.23 -21.50
N PHE A 270 7.70 21.54 -22.37
CA PHE A 270 7.05 20.54 -23.23
C PHE A 270 8.03 19.86 -24.22
N ASP A 271 9.06 20.59 -24.63
CA ASP A 271 10.09 20.18 -25.59
C ASP A 271 11.26 19.45 -24.92
N ASP A 272 11.27 19.39 -23.59
CA ASP A 272 12.14 18.54 -22.82
C ASP A 272 11.51 17.15 -22.65
N ASN A 273 12.33 16.11 -22.50
CA ASN A 273 11.86 14.73 -22.31
C ASN A 273 11.96 14.29 -20.83
N GLY A 274 11.91 15.25 -19.90
CA GLY A 274 12.06 15.01 -18.46
C GLY A 274 10.87 14.35 -17.76
N GLY A 275 9.78 14.08 -18.49
CA GLY A 275 8.75 13.13 -18.04
C GLY A 275 7.64 13.66 -17.14
N TYR A 276 7.76 14.88 -16.59
CA TYR A 276 6.72 15.55 -15.81
C TYR A 276 6.28 16.86 -16.46
N TYR A 277 5.01 16.95 -16.86
CA TYR A 277 4.49 18.11 -17.57
C TYR A 277 3.19 18.63 -16.97
N VAL A 278 3.02 19.95 -16.99
CA VAL A 278 1.75 20.62 -16.68
C VAL A 278 1.27 21.31 -17.94
N TYR A 279 0.03 21.02 -18.37
CA TYR A 279 -0.49 21.54 -19.62
C TYR A 279 -0.38 23.07 -19.69
N GLY A 280 0.29 23.58 -20.73
CA GLY A 280 0.44 25.02 -20.97
C GLY A 280 1.45 25.72 -20.06
N TYR A 281 2.23 24.98 -19.27
CA TYR A 281 3.36 25.50 -18.50
C TYR A 281 4.67 25.06 -19.15
N ASN A 282 5.57 26.01 -19.41
CA ASN A 282 6.85 25.76 -20.11
C ASN A 282 8.08 26.17 -19.29
N GLY A 283 7.97 26.12 -17.97
CA GLY A 283 9.04 26.42 -17.03
C GLY A 283 9.47 25.18 -16.24
N THR A 284 10.44 25.36 -15.34
CA THR A 284 10.98 24.29 -14.48
C THR A 284 10.66 24.49 -13.00
N ASP A 285 9.99 25.58 -12.62
CA ASP A 285 9.65 25.85 -11.22
C ASP A 285 8.35 25.14 -10.82
N VAL A 286 8.45 24.16 -9.93
CA VAL A 286 7.32 23.34 -9.46
C VAL A 286 6.30 24.18 -8.70
N ALA A 287 6.75 25.10 -7.84
CA ALA A 287 5.84 25.92 -7.04
C ALA A 287 4.92 26.75 -7.95
N THR A 288 5.48 27.37 -8.99
CA THR A 288 4.73 28.13 -10.00
C THR A 288 3.81 27.22 -10.79
N ALA A 289 4.28 26.06 -11.25
CA ALA A 289 3.46 25.09 -11.97
C ALA A 289 2.19 24.69 -11.18
N LYS A 290 2.33 24.44 -9.88
CA LYS A 290 1.23 24.07 -8.96
C LYS A 290 0.18 25.18 -8.77
N THR A 291 0.53 26.45 -9.05
CA THR A 291 -0.43 27.56 -9.02
C THR A 291 -1.26 27.72 -10.29
N THR A 292 -0.89 27.03 -11.37
CA THR A 292 -1.60 27.15 -12.65
C THR A 292 -2.98 26.50 -12.58
N ALA A 293 -3.96 27.05 -13.30
CA ALA A 293 -5.32 26.51 -13.36
C ALA A 293 -5.34 25.07 -13.91
N ASN A 294 -4.51 24.78 -14.92
CA ASN A 294 -4.45 23.45 -15.52
C ASN A 294 -3.92 22.40 -14.55
N TYR A 295 -2.92 22.71 -13.71
CA TYR A 295 -2.49 21.78 -12.66
C TYR A 295 -3.61 21.51 -11.66
N GLN A 296 -4.28 22.56 -11.18
CA GLN A 296 -5.32 22.44 -10.16
C GLN A 296 -6.51 21.59 -10.64
N THR A 297 -6.89 21.76 -11.91
CA THR A 297 -8.01 21.06 -12.56
C THR A 297 -7.63 19.67 -13.06
N TYR A 298 -6.60 19.56 -13.90
CA TYR A 298 -6.30 18.35 -14.67
C TYR A 298 -5.17 17.50 -14.08
N GLY A 299 -4.37 18.05 -13.17
CA GLY A 299 -3.21 17.40 -12.59
C GLY A 299 -1.98 17.46 -13.49
N VAL A 300 -1.27 16.35 -13.56
CA VAL A 300 0.04 16.24 -14.22
C VAL A 300 -0.05 15.24 -15.37
N LEU A 301 0.71 15.50 -16.42
CA LEU A 301 0.94 14.59 -17.53
C LEU A 301 2.32 13.96 -17.35
N TYR A 302 2.36 12.64 -17.30
CA TYR A 302 3.58 11.86 -17.10
C TYR A 302 3.95 11.18 -18.40
N ASN A 303 5.24 11.00 -18.69
CA ASN A 303 5.63 9.95 -19.63
C ASN A 303 5.47 8.57 -18.99
N TRP A 304 5.57 7.51 -19.79
CA TRP A 304 5.33 6.17 -19.28
C TRP A 304 6.43 5.69 -18.34
N ASP A 305 7.69 6.06 -18.60
CA ASP A 305 8.82 5.73 -17.72
C ASP A 305 8.60 6.25 -16.29
N GLU A 306 8.18 7.52 -16.16
CA GLU A 306 7.84 8.12 -14.86
C GLU A 306 6.58 7.49 -14.27
N ALA A 307 5.56 7.20 -15.10
CA ALA A 307 4.35 6.52 -14.62
C ALA A 307 4.63 5.12 -14.04
N MET A 308 5.58 4.38 -14.64
CA MET A 308 6.01 3.05 -14.22
C MET A 308 7.03 3.08 -13.08
N ALA A 309 7.74 4.19 -12.88
CA ALA A 309 8.77 4.37 -11.86
C ALA A 309 9.78 3.21 -11.80
N GLY A 310 10.20 2.71 -12.98
CA GLY A 310 11.15 1.60 -13.12
C GLY A 310 10.58 0.19 -12.93
N ALA A 311 9.27 0.04 -12.73
CA ALA A 311 8.62 -1.26 -12.67
C ALA A 311 8.51 -1.93 -14.06
N ALA A 312 8.43 -3.26 -14.08
CA ALA A 312 8.18 -4.00 -15.30
C ALA A 312 6.70 -3.88 -15.73
N SER A 313 6.45 -3.91 -17.04
CA SER A 313 5.10 -3.98 -17.62
C SER A 313 4.30 -5.16 -17.05
N SER A 314 3.00 -4.96 -16.83
CA SER A 314 2.09 -5.98 -16.32
C SER A 314 0.71 -5.83 -16.92
N ASP A 315 0.14 -6.93 -17.42
CA ASP A 315 -1.28 -7.01 -17.82
C ASP A 315 -2.14 -7.79 -16.81
N ASN A 316 -1.64 -7.99 -15.60
CA ASN A 316 -2.37 -8.70 -14.56
C ASN A 316 -3.50 -7.83 -14.00
N ASN A 317 -4.48 -8.46 -13.35
CA ASN A 317 -5.53 -7.80 -12.59
C ASN A 317 -5.58 -8.42 -11.18
N PRO A 318 -5.07 -7.72 -10.15
CA PRO A 318 -4.46 -6.38 -10.20
C PRO A 318 -3.10 -6.36 -10.92
N SER A 319 -2.66 -5.19 -11.42
CA SER A 319 -1.39 -5.08 -12.15
C SER A 319 -0.17 -5.43 -11.28
N GLY A 320 -0.23 -5.10 -9.98
CA GLY A 320 0.90 -5.18 -9.06
C GLY A 320 1.99 -4.13 -9.33
N VAL A 321 1.74 -3.16 -10.20
CA VAL A 321 2.68 -2.10 -10.58
C VAL A 321 2.33 -0.83 -9.81
N GLN A 322 2.96 -0.60 -8.65
CA GLN A 322 2.76 0.66 -7.91
C GLN A 322 3.01 1.87 -8.83
N GLY A 323 4.15 1.89 -9.51
CA GLY A 323 4.53 3.01 -10.36
C GLY A 323 4.58 4.32 -9.59
N ILE A 324 4.15 5.41 -10.22
CA ILE A 324 4.08 6.74 -9.59
C ILE A 324 2.96 6.88 -8.56
N CYS A 325 2.03 5.91 -8.49
CA CYS A 325 0.93 5.93 -7.56
C CYS A 325 1.40 5.84 -6.09
N PRO A 326 0.66 6.45 -5.15
CA PRO A 326 1.02 6.42 -3.74
C PRO A 326 0.90 5.01 -3.15
N ASP A 327 1.59 4.75 -2.04
CA ASP A 327 1.54 3.46 -1.36
C ASP A 327 0.10 2.97 -1.12
N GLY A 328 -0.16 1.70 -1.44
CA GLY A 328 -1.48 1.09 -1.35
C GLY A 328 -2.40 1.37 -2.56
N TRP A 329 -1.85 2.02 -3.60
CA TRP A 329 -2.45 2.25 -4.91
C TRP A 329 -1.44 1.89 -6.01
N HIS A 330 -1.94 1.53 -7.19
CA HIS A 330 -1.13 1.12 -8.32
C HIS A 330 -1.61 1.72 -9.65
N LEU A 331 -0.72 1.69 -10.64
CA LEU A 331 -1.01 2.04 -12.03
C LEU A 331 -1.81 0.89 -12.68
N PRO A 332 -3.04 1.12 -13.14
CA PRO A 332 -3.91 0.07 -13.67
C PRO A 332 -3.34 -0.55 -14.94
N SER A 333 -3.52 -1.85 -15.10
CA SER A 333 -3.26 -2.55 -16.36
C SER A 333 -4.37 -2.35 -17.39
N ASP A 334 -4.11 -2.76 -18.64
CA ASP A 334 -5.14 -2.87 -19.66
C ASP A 334 -6.27 -3.84 -19.26
N ALA A 335 -5.96 -4.96 -18.61
CA ALA A 335 -6.94 -5.89 -18.06
C ALA A 335 -7.86 -5.25 -17.00
N GLU A 336 -7.33 -4.38 -16.16
CA GLU A 336 -8.10 -3.65 -15.15
C GLU A 336 -9.03 -2.59 -15.76
N TRP A 337 -8.57 -1.88 -16.79
CA TRP A 337 -9.44 -0.98 -17.55
C TRP A 337 -10.56 -1.73 -18.28
N LYS A 338 -10.27 -2.90 -18.86
CA LYS A 338 -11.31 -3.74 -19.49
C LYS A 338 -12.33 -4.21 -18.46
N GLN A 339 -11.92 -4.55 -17.25
CA GLN A 339 -12.85 -4.91 -16.18
C GLN A 339 -13.76 -3.73 -15.80
N LEU A 340 -13.21 -2.53 -15.64
CA LEU A 340 -13.98 -1.32 -15.40
C LEU A 340 -15.05 -1.11 -16.49
N GLU A 341 -14.65 -1.21 -17.76
CA GLU A 341 -15.55 -1.04 -18.90
C GLU A 341 -16.66 -2.09 -18.93
N MET A 342 -16.31 -3.36 -18.72
CA MET A 342 -17.31 -4.45 -18.66
C MET A 342 -18.28 -4.28 -17.49
N GLN A 343 -17.83 -3.74 -16.37
CA GLN A 343 -18.69 -3.43 -15.23
C GLN A 343 -19.72 -2.33 -15.55
N LEU A 344 -19.43 -1.47 -16.54
CA LEU A 344 -20.34 -0.41 -17.00
C LEU A 344 -21.26 -0.86 -18.14
N GLY A 345 -21.17 -2.14 -18.56
CA GLY A 345 -22.05 -2.73 -19.56
C GLY A 345 -21.36 -3.17 -20.85
N MET A 346 -20.05 -2.93 -21.00
CA MET A 346 -19.34 -3.32 -22.22
C MET A 346 -19.24 -4.84 -22.34
N SER A 347 -19.46 -5.37 -23.54
CA SER A 347 -19.25 -6.80 -23.79
C SER A 347 -17.76 -7.15 -23.75
N ALA A 348 -17.41 -8.38 -23.36
CA ALA A 348 -16.01 -8.84 -23.39
C ALA A 348 -15.42 -8.77 -24.81
N GLU A 349 -16.22 -9.06 -25.83
CA GLU A 349 -15.80 -8.98 -27.24
C GLU A 349 -15.51 -7.55 -27.67
N ASP A 350 -16.31 -6.57 -27.22
CA ASP A 350 -16.01 -5.15 -27.44
C ASP A 350 -14.77 -4.71 -26.67
N ALA A 351 -14.61 -5.18 -25.43
CA ALA A 351 -13.49 -4.80 -24.56
C ALA A 351 -12.13 -5.16 -25.17
N ASP A 352 -12.02 -6.27 -25.90
CA ASP A 352 -10.76 -6.71 -26.52
C ASP A 352 -10.45 -6.06 -27.87
N LYS A 353 -11.37 -5.27 -28.45
CA LYS A 353 -11.09 -4.53 -29.69
C LYS A 353 -9.96 -3.51 -29.47
N LYS A 354 -9.22 -3.19 -30.53
CA LYS A 354 -8.11 -2.23 -30.53
C LYS A 354 -8.27 -1.25 -31.68
N ASP A 355 -7.80 -0.02 -31.49
CA ASP A 355 -7.72 1.04 -32.51
C ASP A 355 -9.10 1.38 -33.10
N THR A 356 -10.14 1.20 -32.29
CA THR A 356 -11.54 1.50 -32.61
C THR A 356 -12.27 2.00 -31.36
N PRO A 357 -13.33 2.82 -31.50
CA PRO A 357 -14.19 3.13 -30.37
C PRO A 357 -14.94 1.85 -29.92
N ARG A 358 -15.08 1.66 -28.61
CA ARG A 358 -15.65 0.45 -27.99
C ARG A 358 -16.81 0.77 -27.07
N GLY A 359 -17.73 -0.17 -26.96
CA GLY A 359 -18.94 -0.05 -26.15
C GLY A 359 -20.01 0.81 -26.80
N THR A 360 -20.99 1.22 -25.98
CA THR A 360 -22.14 2.03 -26.39
C THR A 360 -22.13 3.41 -25.74
N ASP A 361 -22.03 3.46 -24.41
CA ASP A 361 -22.17 4.69 -23.61
C ASP A 361 -21.23 4.75 -22.39
N GLU A 362 -20.31 3.80 -22.25
CA GLU A 362 -19.39 3.69 -21.13
C GLU A 362 -18.49 4.93 -21.01
N GLY A 363 -18.13 5.55 -22.15
CA GLY A 363 -17.42 6.82 -22.16
C GLY A 363 -18.26 7.95 -21.56
N ASP A 364 -19.56 8.00 -21.84
CA ASP A 364 -20.45 8.99 -21.21
C ASP A 364 -20.62 8.72 -19.71
N GLN A 365 -20.75 7.45 -19.30
CA GLN A 365 -20.82 7.07 -17.89
C GLN A 365 -19.57 7.44 -17.08
N LEU A 366 -18.39 7.50 -17.72
CA LEU A 366 -17.10 7.81 -17.10
C LEU A 366 -16.78 9.32 -17.09
N LYS A 367 -17.17 10.07 -18.12
CA LYS A 367 -16.85 11.51 -18.26
C LYS A 367 -17.61 12.39 -17.27
N GLU A 368 -16.98 13.49 -16.85
CA GLU A 368 -17.63 14.59 -16.15
C GLU A 368 -18.89 15.09 -16.90
N VAL A 369 -19.92 15.47 -16.14
CA VAL A 369 -21.16 16.05 -16.67
C VAL A 369 -20.95 17.47 -17.17
N GLY A 370 -21.55 17.77 -18.32
CA GLY A 370 -21.62 19.13 -18.87
C GLY A 370 -20.36 19.55 -19.61
N THR A 371 -20.20 20.86 -19.78
CA THR A 371 -19.19 21.47 -20.67
C THR A 371 -18.35 22.52 -19.96
N VAL A 372 -18.18 22.37 -18.63
CA VAL A 372 -17.31 23.26 -17.85
C VAL A 372 -15.86 23.06 -18.29
N HIS A 373 -15.41 21.81 -18.36
CA HIS A 373 -14.08 21.45 -18.85
C HIS A 373 -14.11 20.87 -20.26
N TRP A 374 -15.11 20.03 -20.57
CA TRP A 374 -15.29 19.46 -21.91
C TRP A 374 -15.81 20.49 -22.92
N GLU A 375 -15.41 20.31 -24.17
CA GLU A 375 -15.95 21.10 -25.29
C GLU A 375 -17.47 20.87 -25.47
N THR A 376 -18.14 21.87 -26.04
CA THR A 376 -19.57 21.84 -26.36
C THR A 376 -19.90 20.62 -27.22
N GLY A 377 -20.86 19.81 -26.77
CA GLY A 377 -21.22 18.53 -27.38
C GLY A 377 -20.87 17.32 -26.53
N ASN A 378 -20.30 17.51 -25.34
CA ASN A 378 -20.14 16.46 -24.35
C ASN A 378 -21.48 15.94 -23.81
N ASN A 379 -21.65 14.62 -23.86
CA ASN A 379 -22.80 13.89 -23.33
C ASN A 379 -22.49 13.13 -22.04
N GLY A 380 -21.37 13.44 -21.37
CA GLY A 380 -20.98 12.82 -20.11
C GLY A 380 -22.11 12.87 -19.07
N THR A 381 -22.38 11.71 -18.47
CA THR A 381 -23.39 11.53 -17.41
C THR A 381 -22.76 11.29 -16.04
N ASN A 382 -21.48 10.90 -16.00
CA ASN A 382 -20.72 10.56 -14.81
C ASN A 382 -21.45 9.61 -13.84
N THR A 383 -22.32 8.73 -14.34
CA THR A 383 -23.09 7.81 -13.49
C THR A 383 -22.20 6.82 -12.73
N SER A 384 -20.98 6.60 -13.20
CA SER A 384 -19.96 5.79 -12.53
C SER A 384 -19.26 6.51 -11.37
N GLY A 385 -19.33 7.84 -11.29
CA GLY A 385 -18.54 8.67 -10.37
C GLY A 385 -17.05 8.81 -10.73
N PHE A 386 -16.60 8.19 -11.82
CA PHE A 386 -15.20 8.22 -12.24
C PHE A 386 -14.70 9.64 -12.54
N THR A 387 -15.53 10.50 -13.13
CA THR A 387 -15.22 11.90 -13.39
C THR A 387 -13.98 12.07 -14.28
N ALA A 388 -14.03 11.52 -15.49
CA ALA A 388 -12.98 11.71 -16.49
C ALA A 388 -12.97 13.17 -16.97
N LEU A 389 -11.78 13.78 -17.04
CA LEU A 389 -11.57 15.17 -17.47
C LEU A 389 -10.72 15.24 -18.74
N PRO A 390 -10.94 16.26 -19.60
CA PRO A 390 -10.23 16.43 -20.86
C PRO A 390 -8.92 17.19 -20.69
N GLY A 391 -7.99 16.59 -19.94
CA GLY A 391 -6.68 17.19 -19.64
C GLY A 391 -5.76 17.34 -20.85
N GLY A 392 -6.14 16.82 -22.02
CA GLY A 392 -5.29 16.78 -23.21
C GLY A 392 -4.08 15.87 -23.02
N CYS A 393 -3.05 16.10 -23.83
CA CYS A 393 -1.80 15.34 -23.79
C CYS A 393 -0.59 16.19 -24.22
N ARG A 394 0.59 15.69 -23.92
CA ARG A 394 1.85 16.09 -24.58
C ARG A 394 2.18 15.03 -25.63
N ASN A 395 2.22 15.43 -26.88
CA ASN A 395 2.65 14.55 -27.97
C ASN A 395 4.15 14.75 -28.23
N MET A 396 4.95 13.68 -28.15
CA MET A 396 6.41 13.77 -28.29
C MET A 396 6.87 14.27 -29.66
N MET A 397 6.03 14.15 -30.69
CA MET A 397 6.33 14.60 -32.05
C MET A 397 5.81 16.02 -32.32
N SER A 398 5.06 16.60 -31.38
CA SER A 398 4.45 17.92 -31.53
C SER A 398 5.30 19.00 -30.86
N THR A 399 5.07 20.25 -31.28
CA THR A 399 5.72 21.42 -30.69
C THR A 399 4.83 22.15 -29.69
N TYR A 400 3.71 21.55 -29.27
CA TYR A 400 2.76 22.10 -28.31
C TYR A 400 1.92 20.99 -27.67
N PHE A 401 1.22 21.31 -26.58
CA PHE A 401 0.25 20.41 -25.96
C PHE A 401 -1.06 20.34 -26.76
N GLU A 402 -1.67 19.17 -26.83
CA GLU A 402 -2.80 18.88 -27.73
C GLU A 402 -4.05 18.48 -26.95
N GLU A 403 -5.22 18.60 -27.60
CA GLU A 403 -6.48 17.97 -27.17
C GLU A 403 -7.10 18.44 -25.83
N LEU A 404 -6.63 19.54 -25.23
CA LEU A 404 -7.32 20.13 -24.07
C LEU A 404 -8.78 20.43 -24.41
N LYS A 405 -9.69 20.05 -23.51
CA LYS A 405 -11.16 20.09 -23.69
C LYS A 405 -11.75 19.09 -24.69
N TYR A 406 -10.95 18.57 -25.63
CA TYR A 406 -11.41 17.63 -26.66
C TYR A 406 -11.24 16.17 -26.25
N GLY A 407 -10.20 15.86 -25.46
CA GLY A 407 -9.88 14.49 -25.07
C GLY A 407 -9.19 14.38 -23.71
N GLY A 408 -9.45 13.26 -23.03
CA GLY A 408 -8.66 12.80 -21.88
C GLY A 408 -7.94 11.51 -22.24
N TYR A 409 -6.69 11.37 -21.77
CA TYR A 409 -5.80 10.26 -22.10
C TYR A 409 -5.16 9.71 -20.82
N TRP A 410 -5.20 8.40 -20.64
CA TRP A 410 -4.66 7.72 -19.46
C TRP A 410 -3.72 6.58 -19.81
N TRP A 411 -2.61 6.53 -19.09
CA TRP A 411 -1.69 5.40 -19.15
C TRP A 411 -2.28 4.13 -18.55
N THR A 412 -1.82 3.00 -19.08
CA THR A 412 -1.88 1.70 -18.42
C THR A 412 -0.45 1.23 -18.10
N SER A 413 -0.31 0.22 -17.23
CA SER A 413 0.96 -0.48 -16.99
C SER A 413 1.26 -1.58 -18.03
N THR A 414 0.46 -1.69 -19.09
CA THR A 414 0.57 -2.74 -20.11
C THR A 414 1.26 -2.24 -21.38
N GLU A 415 2.44 -2.77 -21.65
CA GLU A 415 3.10 -2.65 -22.95
C GLU A 415 2.34 -3.46 -24.03
N ALA A 416 2.14 -2.85 -25.19
CA ALA A 416 1.59 -3.45 -26.39
C ALA A 416 2.71 -3.85 -27.37
N PRO A 417 2.42 -4.68 -28.39
CA PRO A 417 3.43 -5.03 -29.40
C PRO A 417 4.04 -3.80 -30.07
N PHE A 418 5.31 -3.91 -30.48
CA PHE A 418 6.10 -2.84 -31.11
C PHE A 418 6.52 -1.69 -30.17
N ASN A 419 6.69 -1.98 -28.87
CA ASN A 419 7.19 -1.04 -27.86
C ASN A 419 6.36 0.25 -27.79
N VAL A 420 5.04 0.09 -27.84
CA VAL A 420 4.05 1.15 -27.59
C VAL A 420 3.19 0.71 -26.42
N ILE A 421 2.54 1.64 -25.74
CA ILE A 421 1.85 1.37 -24.49
C ILE A 421 0.34 1.46 -24.72
N TYR A 422 -0.43 0.50 -24.19
CA TYR A 422 -1.89 0.63 -24.23
C TYR A 422 -2.35 1.82 -23.41
N VAL A 423 -3.30 2.58 -23.96
CA VAL A 423 -3.90 3.75 -23.31
C VAL A 423 -5.42 3.67 -23.35
N ARG A 424 -6.05 4.55 -22.57
CA ARG A 424 -7.47 4.86 -22.71
C ARG A 424 -7.66 6.30 -23.11
N GLU A 425 -8.56 6.51 -24.06
CA GLU A 425 -8.93 7.83 -24.53
C GLU A 425 -10.45 7.99 -24.49
N MET A 426 -10.89 9.17 -24.07
CA MET A 426 -12.29 9.57 -24.11
C MET A 426 -12.38 10.91 -24.79
N GLN A 427 -13.20 11.00 -25.83
CA GLN A 427 -13.40 12.22 -26.62
C GLN A 427 -14.71 12.90 -26.24
N TYR A 428 -14.73 14.24 -26.32
CA TYR A 428 -15.87 15.05 -25.90
C TYR A 428 -17.17 14.61 -26.60
N ASN A 429 -17.13 14.38 -27.91
CA ASN A 429 -18.32 14.07 -28.72
C ASN A 429 -18.58 12.57 -28.95
N LYS A 430 -17.91 11.68 -28.19
CA LYS A 430 -18.10 10.23 -28.28
C LYS A 430 -18.61 9.68 -26.96
N SER A 431 -19.58 8.78 -27.06
CA SER A 431 -20.13 8.02 -25.94
C SER A 431 -19.30 6.77 -25.60
N THR A 432 -18.37 6.40 -26.47
CA THR A 432 -17.54 5.20 -26.38
C THR A 432 -16.19 5.47 -25.74
N VAL A 433 -15.50 4.40 -25.32
CA VAL A 433 -14.10 4.45 -24.86
C VAL A 433 -13.19 3.98 -25.98
N TYR A 434 -12.11 4.72 -26.26
CA TYR A 434 -11.11 4.33 -27.24
C TYR A 434 -9.93 3.64 -26.56
N ARG A 435 -9.48 2.53 -27.12
CA ARG A 435 -8.27 1.80 -26.70
C ARG A 435 -7.29 1.79 -27.86
N SER A 436 -6.18 2.49 -27.67
CA SER A 436 -5.12 2.63 -28.68
C SER A 436 -3.78 2.23 -28.06
N ALA A 437 -2.69 2.41 -28.82
CA ALA A 437 -1.34 2.32 -28.29
C ALA A 437 -0.51 3.54 -28.71
N LEU A 438 0.15 4.17 -27.74
CA LEU A 438 0.92 5.40 -27.94
C LEU A 438 2.39 5.20 -27.54
N ASN A 439 3.27 6.06 -28.06
CA ASN A 439 4.68 6.05 -27.69
C ASN A 439 4.86 6.42 -26.20
N GLU A 440 5.74 5.72 -25.51
CA GLU A 440 6.06 5.90 -24.08
C GLU A 440 6.49 7.33 -23.70
N ASN A 441 7.04 8.10 -24.64
CA ASN A 441 7.51 9.47 -24.41
C ASN A 441 6.39 10.54 -24.47
N ASN A 442 5.15 10.16 -24.79
CA ASN A 442 4.03 11.09 -24.68
C ASN A 442 3.79 11.46 -23.20
N GLY A 443 3.15 12.58 -22.92
CA GLY A 443 2.71 12.94 -21.58
C GLY A 443 1.20 12.73 -21.43
N LEU A 444 0.78 11.77 -20.62
CA LEU A 444 -0.64 11.46 -20.38
C LEU A 444 -0.97 11.45 -18.88
N SER A 445 -2.25 11.50 -18.55
CA SER A 445 -2.70 11.45 -17.16
C SER A 445 -2.52 10.06 -16.57
N VAL A 446 -2.33 9.99 -15.25
CA VAL A 446 -2.38 8.75 -14.47
C VAL A 446 -3.62 8.76 -13.60
N ARG A 447 -4.26 7.59 -13.47
CA ARG A 447 -5.38 7.38 -12.56
C ARG A 447 -5.19 6.06 -11.83
N CYS A 448 -4.97 6.15 -10.52
CA CYS A 448 -4.57 5.01 -9.72
C CYS A 448 -5.77 4.15 -9.27
N VAL A 449 -5.53 2.86 -9.10
CA VAL A 449 -6.45 1.87 -8.54
C VAL A 449 -5.93 1.40 -7.20
N ARG A 450 -6.83 1.11 -6.25
CA ARG A 450 -6.45 0.70 -4.89
C ARG A 450 -6.11 -0.80 -4.83
N ASP A 451 -5.11 -1.15 -4.02
CA ASP A 451 -4.69 -2.54 -3.73
C ASP A 451 -5.69 -3.36 -2.88
#